data_AF-A0A3P6DF52-F1
#
_entry.id   AF-A0A3P6DF52-F1
#
_cell.length_a   1.000
_cell.length_b   1.000
_cell.length_c   1.000
_cell.angle_alpha   90.00
_cell.angle_beta   90.00
_cell.angle_gamma   90.00
#
_symmetry.space_group_name_H-M   'P 1'
#
loop_
_entity.id
_entity.type
_entity.pdbx_description
1 polymer ?
#
loop_
_entity_poly.entity_id
_entity_poly.type
_entity_poly.pdbx_seq_one_letter_code
_entity_poly.pdbx_strand_id
1 'polypeptide(L)'
;MENKITKDMAEEELIVLRDEVSKYMIEGDLRRFNALAIKRLKEIQCYRGVMHIQGLPCRGQRTKNNCRIELLKARRLQLLARRKFPSNRHNLLVL
;
A
#
# COMPACT_ATOMS: atom_id res chain seq x y z
N MET A 1 24.62 -24.49 -6.62
CA MET A 1 24.10 -23.66 -5.52
C MET A 1 23.43 -24.60 -4.54
N GLU A 2 24.12 -24.97 -3.47
CA GLU A 2 23.47 -25.65 -2.35
C GLU A 2 22.65 -24.62 -1.55
N ASN A 3 21.45 -25.00 -1.14
CA ASN A 3 20.61 -24.14 -0.31
C ASN A 3 21.14 -24.17 1.13
N LYS A 4 21.77 -23.07 1.54
CA LYS A 4 22.31 -22.87 2.89
C LYS A 4 21.36 -22.04 3.74
N ILE A 5 21.53 -22.11 5.07
CA ILE A 5 20.83 -21.26 6.03
C ILE A 5 21.41 -19.83 5.93
N THR A 6 20.57 -18.81 6.12
CA THR A 6 20.92 -17.39 5.94
C THR A 6 22.15 -16.91 6.71
N LYS A 7 22.51 -17.60 7.81
CA LYS A 7 23.65 -17.23 8.67
C LYS A 7 24.99 -17.78 8.20
N ASP A 8 24.97 -18.82 7.36
CA ASP A 8 26.16 -19.58 6.96
C ASP A 8 26.61 -19.26 5.53
N MET A 9 26.13 -18.14 4.98
CA MET A 9 26.44 -17.70 3.62
C MET A 9 27.80 -16.99 3.60
N ALA A 10 28.62 -17.33 2.60
CA ALA A 10 29.89 -16.62 2.39
C ALA A 10 29.64 -15.23 1.78
N GLU A 11 30.53 -14.27 2.01
CA GLU A 11 30.37 -12.89 1.50
C GLU A 11 30.29 -12.85 -0.04
N GLU A 12 31.01 -13.72 -0.74
CA GLU A 12 30.97 -13.84 -2.20
C GLU A 12 29.58 -14.25 -2.71
N GLU A 13 28.91 -15.18 -2.01
CA GLU A 13 27.56 -15.63 -2.36
C GLU A 13 26.54 -14.50 -2.13
N LEU A 14 26.75 -13.66 -1.11
CA LEU A 14 25.90 -12.51 -0.82
C LEU A 14 26.02 -11.41 -1.90
N ILE A 15 27.21 -11.18 -2.43
CA ILE A 15 27.43 -10.20 -3.51
C ILE A 15 26.68 -10.64 -4.77
N VAL A 16 26.84 -11.90 -5.17
CA VAL A 16 26.13 -12.47 -6.33
C VAL A 16 24.60 -12.33 -6.17
N LEU A 17 24.07 -12.64 -4.99
CA LEU A 17 22.63 -12.50 -4.72
C LEU A 17 22.17 -11.06 -4.75
N ARG A 18 22.95 -10.11 -4.23
CA ARG A 18 22.60 -8.69 -4.30
C ARG A 18 22.53 -8.23 -5.75
N ASP A 19 23.50 -8.61 -6.58
CA ASP A 19 23.54 -8.25 -7.99
C ASP A 19 22.35 -8.86 -8.78
N GLU A 20 21.94 -10.08 -8.44
CA GLU A 20 20.74 -10.70 -9.02
C GLU A 20 19.45 -10.01 -8.58
N VAL A 21 19.33 -9.67 -7.30
CA VAL A 21 18.16 -9.00 -6.72
C VAL A 21 18.00 -7.58 -7.28
N SER A 22 19.10 -6.86 -7.49
CA SER A 22 19.11 -5.51 -8.06
C SER A 22 18.53 -5.40 -9.47
N LYS A 23 18.41 -6.51 -10.22
CA LYS A 23 17.79 -6.53 -11.55
C LYS A 23 16.27 -6.38 -11.50
N TYR A 24 15.66 -6.63 -10.35
CA TYR A 24 14.20 -6.60 -10.19
C TYR A 24 13.75 -5.27 -9.58
N MET A 25 12.56 -4.81 -9.97
CA MET A 25 11.92 -3.66 -9.33
C MET A 25 11.35 -4.08 -7.97
N ILE A 26 11.95 -3.58 -6.89
CA ILE A 26 11.58 -3.95 -5.52
C ILE A 26 10.75 -2.84 -4.87
N GLU A 27 10.01 -3.24 -3.84
CA GLU A 27 9.23 -2.44 -2.89
C GLU A 27 9.05 -0.96 -3.20
N GLY A 28 10.09 -0.14 -3.04
CA GLY A 28 10.02 1.32 -3.21
C GLY A 28 9.56 1.70 -4.61
N ASP A 29 10.23 1.19 -5.63
CA ASP A 29 9.96 1.53 -7.02
C ASP A 29 8.66 0.88 -7.50
N LEU A 30 8.40 -0.36 -7.10
CA LEU A 30 7.14 -1.04 -7.44
C LEU A 30 5.92 -0.37 -6.80
N ARG A 31 6.04 0.14 -5.56
CA ARG A 31 4.98 0.92 -4.89
C ARG A 31 4.73 2.24 -5.63
N ARG A 32 5.78 2.95 -6.04
CA ARG A 32 5.67 4.21 -6.82
C ARG A 32 5.02 3.96 -8.18
N PHE A 33 5.48 2.93 -8.91
CA PHE A 33 4.93 2.53 -10.19
C PHE A 33 3.42 2.24 -10.11
N ASN A 34 3.03 1.43 -9.13
CA ASN A 34 1.61 1.10 -8.91
C ASN A 34 0.79 2.32 -8.50
N ALA A 35 1.33 3.23 -7.68
CA ALA A 35 0.66 4.46 -7.30
C ALA A 35 0.42 5.37 -8.51
N LEU A 36 1.41 5.51 -9.39
CA LEU A 36 1.28 6.27 -10.65
C LEU A 36 0.27 5.63 -11.60
N ALA A 37 0.28 4.31 -11.73
CA ALA A 37 -0.70 3.60 -12.56
C ALA A 37 -2.13 3.81 -12.06
N ILE A 38 -2.36 3.75 -10.74
CA ILE A 38 -3.67 4.03 -10.14
C ILE A 38 -4.06 5.50 -10.32
N LYS A 39 -3.12 6.43 -10.11
CA LYS A 39 -3.37 7.87 -10.32
C LYS A 39 -3.79 8.16 -11.75
N ARG A 40 -3.08 7.59 -12.73
CA ARG A 40 -3.43 7.67 -14.15
C ARG A 40 -4.85 7.17 -14.44
N LEU A 41 -5.25 6.03 -13.86
CA LEU A 41 -6.62 5.51 -14.02
C LEU A 41 -7.68 6.45 -13.45
N LYS A 42 -7.38 7.14 -12.34
CA LYS A 42 -8.28 8.14 -11.75
C LYS A 42 -8.41 9.38 -12.61
N GLU A 43 -7.29 9.89 -13.14
CA GLU A 43 -7.25 11.07 -14.02
C GLU A 43 -8.02 10.83 -15.34
N ILE A 44 -7.91 9.62 -15.92
CA ILE A 44 -8.65 9.23 -17.14
C ILE A 44 -10.17 9.11 -16.89
N GLN A 45 -10.60 8.92 -15.64
CA GLN A 45 -12.02 8.71 -15.26
C GLN A 45 -12.68 7.48 -15.91
N CYS A 46 -11.91 6.45 -16.24
CA CYS A 46 -12.47 5.17 -16.68
C CYS A 46 -13.19 4.44 -15.53
N TYR A 47 -14.04 3.45 -15.84
CA TYR A 47 -14.78 2.66 -14.84
C TYR A 47 -13.90 2.17 -13.69
N ARG A 48 -12.72 1.63 -13.99
CA ARG A 48 -11.75 1.18 -12.98
C ARG A 48 -11.27 2.33 -12.08
N GLY A 49 -11.01 3.50 -12.66
CA GLY A 49 -10.64 4.71 -11.93
C GLY A 49 -11.72 5.14 -10.94
N VAL A 50 -12.98 5.18 -11.37
CA VAL A 50 -14.14 5.50 -10.53
C VAL A 50 -14.26 4.51 -9.37
N MET A 51 -14.14 3.21 -9.63
CA MET A 51 -14.16 2.19 -8.57
C MET A 51 -12.99 2.35 -7.57
N HIS A 52 -11.80 2.71 -8.05
CA HIS A 52 -10.64 3.01 -7.20
C HIS A 52 -10.80 4.29 -6.36
N ILE A 53 -11.64 5.24 -6.76
CA ILE A 53 -11.99 6.43 -5.97
C ILE A 53 -13.02 6.04 -4.90
N GLN A 54 -14.04 5.27 -5.29
CA GLN A 54 -15.13 4.86 -4.42
C GLN A 54 -14.75 3.74 -3.43
N GLY A 55 -13.59 3.10 -3.61
CA GLY A 55 -13.15 1.98 -2.78
C GLY A 55 -13.97 0.71 -3.02
N LEU A 56 -14.34 0.47 -4.28
CA LEU A 56 -15.13 -0.68 -4.72
C LEU A 56 -14.32 -1.58 -5.66
N PRO A 57 -14.68 -2.86 -5.80
CA PRO A 57 -13.93 -3.79 -6.64
C PRO A 57 -14.06 -3.49 -8.13
N CYS A 58 -12.94 -3.46 -8.85
CA CYS A 58 -12.88 -3.05 -10.26
C CYS A 58 -12.86 -4.21 -11.28
N ARG A 59 -12.90 -5.48 -10.82
CA ARG A 59 -12.80 -6.69 -11.67
C ARG A 59 -14.16 -7.33 -12.01
N GLY A 60 -15.24 -6.55 -12.03
CA GLY A 60 -16.59 -7.06 -12.33
C GLY A 60 -17.24 -7.87 -11.21
N GLN A 61 -16.78 -7.69 -9.97
CA GLN A 61 -17.34 -8.37 -8.80
C GLN A 61 -18.63 -7.68 -8.35
N ARG A 62 -19.59 -8.44 -7.83
CA ARG A 62 -20.87 -7.91 -7.36
C ARG A 62 -20.69 -7.04 -6.12
N THR A 63 -21.16 -5.80 -6.17
CA THR A 63 -20.94 -4.80 -5.12
C THR A 63 -21.86 -4.91 -3.91
N LYS A 64 -22.99 -5.62 -4.05
CA LYS A 64 -24.01 -5.77 -3.00
C LYS A 64 -23.56 -6.64 -1.82
N ASN A 65 -22.79 -7.70 -2.08
CA ASN A 65 -22.45 -8.71 -1.07
C ASN A 65 -20.94 -8.82 -0.81
N ASN A 66 -20.10 -8.63 -1.84
CA ASN A 66 -18.68 -9.02 -1.80
C ASN A 66 -17.72 -7.83 -1.81
N CYS A 67 -18.03 -6.79 -1.01
CA CYS A 67 -17.22 -5.55 -0.94
C CYS A 67 -16.49 -5.35 0.37
N ARG A 68 -16.62 -6.26 1.34
CA ARG A 68 -16.15 -6.05 2.72
C ARG A 68 -14.68 -5.64 2.78
N ILE A 69 -13.80 -6.30 2.03
CA ILE A 69 -12.36 -6.04 2.06
C ILE A 69 -12.01 -4.65 1.53
N GLU A 70 -12.54 -4.26 0.37
CA GLU A 70 -12.25 -2.95 -0.24
C GLU A 70 -12.85 -1.79 0.55
N LEU A 71 -14.07 -1.96 1.08
CA LEU A 71 -14.69 -0.97 1.97
C LEU A 71 -13.92 -0.80 3.28
N LEU A 72 -13.38 -1.89 3.84
CA LEU A 72 -12.53 -1.84 5.03
C LEU A 72 -11.22 -1.10 4.76
N LYS A 73 -10.59 -1.30 3.60
CA LYS A 73 -9.39 -0.54 3.19
C LYS A 73 -9.70 0.96 3.09
N ALA A 74 -10.82 1.33 2.47
CA ALA A 74 -11.26 2.72 2.38
C ALA A 74 -11.50 3.34 3.78
N ARG A 75 -12.19 2.62 4.68
CA ARG A 75 -12.43 3.07 6.07
C ARG A 75 -11.16 3.17 6.91
N ARG A 76 -10.19 2.27 6.73
CA ARG A 76 -8.92 2.29 7.49
C ARG A 76 -8.11 3.55 7.20
N LEU A 77 -8.12 4.03 5.95
CA LEU A 77 -7.48 5.31 5.59
C LEU A 77 -8.12 6.50 6.33
N GLN A 78 -9.45 6.52 6.46
CA GLN A 78 -10.17 7.56 7.20
C GLN A 78 -9.85 7.54 8.71
N LEU A 79 -9.77 6.36 9.32
CA LEU A 79 -9.41 6.22 10.74
C LEU A 79 -7.97 6.65 11.03
N LEU A 80 -7.02 6.34 10.14
CA LEU A 80 -5.63 6.80 10.26
C LEU A 80 -5.50 8.32 10.14
N ALA A 81 -6.28 8.95 9.26
CA ALA A 81 -6.33 10.42 9.14
C ALA A 81 -6.90 11.08 10.42
N ARG A 82 -7.91 10.47 11.06
CA ARG A 82 -8.51 10.98 12.31
C ARG A 82 -7.59 10.89 13.53
N ARG A 83 -6.59 10.00 13.52
CA ARG A 83 -5.65 9.81 14.64
C ARG A 83 -4.54 10.88 14.73
N LYS A 84 -4.41 11.79 13.76
CA LYS A 84 -3.28 12.74 13.66
C LYS A 84 -3.39 14.06 14.44
N PHE A 85 -4.30 14.21 15.42
CA PHE A 85 -4.31 15.38 16.31
C PHE A 85 -4.69 15.03 17.76
N PRO A 86 -3.71 14.91 18.69
CA PRO A 86 -3.96 15.19 20.09
C PRO A 86 -3.80 16.69 20.33
N SER A 87 -4.89 17.45 20.30
CA SER A 87 -4.86 18.82 20.82
C SER A 87 -4.84 18.76 22.34
N ASN A 88 -3.69 19.05 22.95
CA ASN A 88 -3.60 19.41 24.36
C ASN A 88 -4.54 20.59 24.62
N ARG A 89 -5.76 20.29 25.10
CA ARG A 89 -6.59 21.26 25.81
C ARG A 89 -6.40 20.97 27.29
N HIS A 90 -5.39 21.57 27.89
CA HIS A 90 -5.31 21.65 29.34
C HIS A 90 -5.56 23.10 29.74
N ASN A 91 -6.67 23.25 30.47
CA ASN A 91 -7.10 24.34 31.35
C ASN A 91 -7.36 25.72 30.75
N LEU A 92 -8.61 25.92 30.33
CA LEU A 92 -9.32 27.19 30.42
C LEU A 92 -10.73 26.88 30.94
N LEU A 93 -10.86 26.81 32.27
CA LEU A 93 -12.03 27.16 33.10
C LEU A 93 -11.86 26.52 34.49
N VAL A 94 -11.48 27.30 35.50
CA VAL A 94 -12.19 27.41 36.77
C VAL A 94 -11.95 28.85 37.27
N LEU A 95 -13.00 29.44 37.84
CA LEU A 95 -13.08 30.74 38.52
C LEU A 95 -11.83 31.16 39.29
#